data_AF-R5KDH4-F1
#
_entry.id   AF-R5KDH4-F1
#
_cell.length_a   1.000
_cell.length_b   1.000
_cell.length_c   1.000
_cell.angle_alpha   90.00
_cell.angle_beta   90.00
_cell.angle_gamma   90.00
#
_symmetry.space_group_name_H-M   'P 1'
#
loop_
_entity.id
_entity.type
_entity.pdbx_description
1 polymer ?
#
loop_
_entity_poly.entity_id
_entity_poly.type
_entity_poly.pdbx_seq_one_letter_code
_entity_poly.pdbx_strand_id
1 'polypeptide(L)'
;MSKVLLINGSPHAKGCINRALIEICKILNEENIETEIIQVGQKDISGCIGCYKCQETGKCVFDDIVNEIAKKFRECDGFCGTVQINLNIKLHSI
;
A
#
# COMPACT_ATOMS: atom_id res chain seq x y z
N MET A 1 21.33 -2.77 -1.16
CA MET A 1 20.69 -1.48 -1.50
C MET A 1 19.39 -1.46 -0.72
N SER A 2 19.10 -0.40 0.03
CA SER A 2 17.86 -0.35 0.84
C SER A 2 16.65 -0.11 -0.06
N LYS A 3 15.52 -0.78 0.20
CA LYS A 3 14.28 -0.64 -0.58
C LYS A 3 13.08 -0.29 0.31
N VAL A 4 12.28 0.69 -0.12
CA VAL A 4 11.04 1.11 0.56
C VAL A 4 9.84 0.88 -0.36
N LEU A 5 8.82 0.19 0.16
CA LEU A 5 7.53 0.03 -0.49
C LEU A 5 6.54 1.10 -0.03
N LEU A 6 5.86 1.73 -0.97
CA LEU A 6 4.84 2.73 -0.71
C LEU A 6 3.50 2.25 -1.25
N ILE A 7 2.44 2.29 -0.43
CA ILE A 7 1.10 1.85 -0.84
C ILE A 7 0.23 3.06 -1.11
N ASN A 8 -0.27 3.19 -2.36
CA ASN A 8 -1.34 4.13 -2.68
C ASN A 8 -2.70 3.47 -2.43
N GLY A 9 -3.28 3.76 -1.27
CA GLY A 9 -4.63 3.31 -0.91
C GLY A 9 -5.75 4.08 -1.62
N SER A 10 -5.43 5.16 -2.35
CA SER A 10 -6.45 6.01 -2.96
C SER A 10 -7.11 5.37 -4.16
N PRO A 11 -8.45 5.52 -4.34
CA PRO A 11 -9.09 5.10 -5.58
C PRO A 11 -8.55 5.87 -6.80
N HIS A 12 -7.92 7.01 -6.60
CA HIS A 12 -7.31 7.81 -7.66
C HIS A 12 -5.82 7.51 -7.78
N ALA A 13 -5.45 6.69 -8.77
CA ALA A 13 -4.04 6.35 -9.03
C ALA A 13 -3.14 7.57 -9.31
N LYS A 14 -3.71 8.69 -9.79
CA LYS A 14 -2.99 9.96 -10.04
C LYS A 14 -3.50 11.12 -9.18
N GLY A 15 -4.10 10.82 -8.02
CA GLY A 15 -4.66 11.82 -7.10
C GLY A 15 -3.64 12.46 -6.16
N CYS A 16 -4.14 13.18 -5.14
CA CYS A 16 -3.32 13.87 -4.14
C CYS A 16 -2.39 12.92 -3.39
N ILE A 17 -2.86 11.72 -3.02
CA ILE A 17 -2.03 10.72 -2.34
C ILE A 17 -0.85 10.31 -3.23
N ASN A 18 -1.09 10.01 -4.50
CA ASN A 18 -0.01 9.68 -5.44
C ASN A 18 1.03 10.81 -5.55
N ARG A 19 0.59 12.08 -5.55
CA ARG A 19 1.52 13.21 -5.58
C ARG A 19 2.38 13.27 -4.32
N ALA A 20 1.80 13.08 -3.14
CA ALA A 20 2.57 13.01 -1.90
C ALA A 20 3.57 11.84 -1.90
N LEU A 21 3.17 10.67 -2.39
CA LEU A 21 4.06 9.51 -2.51
C LEU A 21 5.22 9.77 -3.48
N ILE A 22 4.98 10.47 -4.59
CA ILE A 22 6.04 10.86 -5.54
C ILE A 22 7.08 11.76 -4.87
N GLU A 23 6.67 12.73 -4.04
CA GLU A 23 7.61 13.58 -3.30
C GLU A 23 8.44 12.76 -2.30
N ILE A 24 7.83 11.79 -1.61
CA ILE A 24 8.56 10.88 -0.73
C ILE A 24 9.55 10.04 -1.53
N CYS A 25 9.15 9.49 -2.69
CA CYS A 25 10.03 8.71 -3.55
C CYS A 25 11.22 9.55 -4.02
N LYS A 26 11.00 10.82 -4.37
CA LYS A 26 12.06 11.73 -4.80
C LYS A 26 13.13 11.89 -3.72
N ILE A 27 12.73 12.21 -2.48
CA ILE A 27 13.67 12.39 -1.36
C ILE A 27 14.41 11.08 -1.05
N LEU A 28 13.72 9.94 -1.04
CA LEU A 28 14.35 8.64 -0.79
C LEU A 28 15.36 8.27 -1.89
N ASN A 29 15.01 8.52 -3.14
CA ASN A 29 15.91 8.25 -4.27
C ASN A 29 17.15 9.17 -4.25
N GLU A 30 17.02 10.43 -3.79
CA GLU A 30 18.16 11.34 -3.56
C GLU A 30 19.15 10.77 -2.53
N GLU A 31 18.64 10.02 -1.55
CA GLU A 31 19.43 9.29 -0.54
C GLU A 31 19.85 7.87 -0.98
N ASN A 32 19.72 7.54 -2.28
CA ASN A 32 20.05 6.22 -2.85
C ASN A 32 19.23 5.04 -2.27
N ILE A 33 18.00 5.31 -1.83
CA ILE A 33 17.03 4.29 -1.38
C ILE A 33 16.09 3.98 -2.54
N GLU A 34 15.98 2.70 -2.93
CA GLU A 34 15.05 2.28 -3.98
C GLU A 34 13.61 2.40 -3.50
N THR A 35 12.71 2.87 -4.36
CA THR A 35 11.29 3.02 -4.04
C THR A 35 10.39 2.38 -5.07
N GLU A 36 9.27 1.81 -4.60
CA GLU A 36 8.22 1.25 -5.44
C GLU A 36 6.85 1.64 -4.88
N ILE A 37 6.04 2.31 -5.70
CA ILE A 37 4.65 2.64 -5.38
C ILE A 37 3.73 1.51 -5.89
N ILE A 38 2.90 0.97 -5.00
CA ILE A 38 1.92 -0.05 -5.32
C ILE A 38 0.52 0.56 -5.22
N GLN A 39 -0.20 0.58 -6.33
CA GLN A 39 -1.59 1.01 -6.38
C GLN A 39 -2.51 -0.07 -5.80
N VAL A 40 -3.15 0.24 -4.68
CA VAL A 40 -4.07 -0.65 -3.97
C VAL A 40 -5.51 -0.17 -4.05
N GLY A 41 -5.74 1.15 -4.10
CA GLY A 41 -7.10 1.67 -4.18
C GLY A 41 -7.85 1.17 -5.42
N GLN A 42 -9.15 0.91 -5.23
CA GLN A 42 -10.09 0.24 -6.17
C GLN A 42 -9.82 -1.23 -6.48
N LYS A 43 -8.80 -1.87 -5.90
CA LYS A 43 -8.67 -3.33 -6.01
C LYS A 43 -9.63 -4.01 -5.06
N ASP A 44 -10.18 -5.14 -5.52
CA ASP A 44 -10.94 -6.04 -4.67
C ASP A 44 -9.93 -6.83 -3.81
N ILE A 45 -9.90 -6.53 -2.51
CA ILE A 45 -8.96 -7.11 -1.57
C ILE A 45 -9.76 -7.65 -0.41
N SER A 46 -9.54 -8.93 -0.13
CA SER A 46 -10.21 -9.60 0.95
C SER A 46 -9.58 -9.18 2.28
N GLY A 47 -10.41 -8.72 3.21
CA GLY A 47 -9.98 -8.49 4.58
C GLY A 47 -9.43 -9.78 5.21
N CYS A 48 -8.40 -9.67 6.04
CA CYS A 48 -7.90 -10.84 6.77
C CYS A 48 -9.02 -11.40 7.67
N ILE A 49 -9.31 -12.69 7.52
CA ILE A 49 -10.34 -13.39 8.32
C ILE A 49 -9.76 -14.13 9.54
N GLY A 50 -8.47 -13.97 9.83
CA GLY A 50 -7.83 -14.64 10.97
C GLY A 50 -7.75 -16.18 10.85
N CYS A 51 -7.63 -16.72 9.62
CA CYS A 51 -7.55 -18.18 9.42
C CYS A 51 -6.17 -18.78 9.71
N TYR A 52 -5.14 -17.95 9.91
CA TYR A 52 -3.74 -18.30 10.20
C TYR A 52 -3.02 -19.20 9.19
N LYS A 53 -3.64 -19.59 8.06
CA LYS A 53 -3.02 -20.46 7.06
C LYS A 53 -1.73 -19.92 6.45
N CYS A 54 -1.57 -18.60 6.39
CA CYS A 54 -0.33 -17.97 5.93
C CYS A 54 0.89 -18.29 6.80
N GLN A 55 0.70 -18.68 8.06
CA GLN A 55 1.80 -19.12 8.93
C GLN A 55 2.37 -20.48 8.50
N GLU A 56 1.55 -21.33 7.89
CA GLU A 56 1.96 -22.64 7.38
C GLU A 56 2.45 -22.55 5.92
N THR A 57 1.73 -21.80 5.07
CA THR A 57 1.95 -21.81 3.61
C THR A 57 2.78 -20.64 3.10
N GLY A 58 3.00 -19.60 3.92
CA GLY A 58 3.61 -18.34 3.50
C GLY A 58 2.75 -17.46 2.59
N LYS A 59 1.47 -17.85 2.36
CA LYS A 59 0.52 -17.18 1.46
C LYS A 59 -0.87 -17.05 2.09
N CYS A 60 -1.59 -16.00 1.71
CA CYS A 60 -3.00 -15.86 2.05
C CYS A 60 -3.84 -16.95 1.33
N VAL A 61 -4.95 -17.36 1.96
CA VAL A 61 -5.94 -18.26 1.33
C VAL A 61 -6.74 -17.58 0.22
N PHE A 62 -6.81 -16.24 0.26
CA PHE A 62 -7.37 -15.44 -0.82
C PHE A 62 -6.28 -15.23 -1.88
N ASP A 63 -6.61 -15.52 -3.13
CA ASP A 63 -5.73 -15.30 -4.27
C ASP A 63 -5.93 -13.89 -4.84
N ASP A 64 -5.61 -12.89 -4.02
CA ASP A 64 -5.65 -11.48 -4.39
C ASP A 64 -4.25 -10.85 -4.35
N ILE A 65 -4.20 -9.53 -4.52
CA ILE A 65 -2.93 -8.78 -4.58
C ILE A 65 -2.09 -8.92 -3.30
N VAL A 66 -2.67 -9.33 -2.16
CA VAL A 66 -1.92 -9.55 -0.92
C VAL A 66 -0.80 -10.58 -1.14
N ASN A 67 -1.02 -11.63 -1.94
CA ASN A 67 0.02 -12.62 -2.20
C ASN A 67 1.21 -12.08 -3.01
N GLU A 68 0.95 -11.16 -3.96
CA GLU A 68 1.99 -10.46 -4.71
C GLU A 68 2.78 -9.52 -3.78
N ILE A 69 2.06 -8.66 -3.05
CA ILE A 69 2.67 -7.62 -2.21
C ILE A 69 3.39 -8.26 -1.02
N ALA A 70 2.89 -9.37 -0.45
CA ALA A 70 3.55 -10.08 0.64
C ALA A 70 4.95 -10.56 0.28
N LYS A 71 5.19 -10.90 -1.00
CA LYS A 71 6.55 -11.21 -1.47
C LYS A 71 7.42 -9.96 -1.44
N LYS A 72 6.94 -8.85 -2.00
CA LYS A 72 7.66 -7.58 -2.02
C LYS A 72 7.95 -7.06 -0.60
N PHE A 73 6.99 -7.20 0.32
CA PHE A 73 7.15 -6.82 1.73
C PHE A 73 8.28 -7.57 2.43
N ARG A 74 8.51 -8.84 2.08
CA ARG A 74 9.63 -9.62 2.61
C ARG A 74 10.98 -9.18 2.06
N GLU A 75 10.99 -8.54 0.89
CA GLU A 75 12.19 -8.11 0.17
C GLU A 75 12.54 -6.64 0.43
N CYS A 76 11.65 -5.85 1.06
CA CYS A 76 11.89 -4.44 1.36
C CYS A 76 12.38 -4.22 2.80
N ASP A 77 13.12 -3.13 3.00
CA ASP A 77 13.65 -2.68 4.29
C ASP A 77 12.74 -1.65 4.98
N GLY A 78 11.81 -1.05 4.23
CA GLY A 78 10.89 -0.04 4.75
C GLY A 78 9.53 -0.02 4.09
N PHE A 79 8.56 0.53 4.82
CA PHE A 79 7.16 0.61 4.41
C PHE A 79 6.57 1.99 4.67
N CYS A 80 5.86 2.54 3.69
CA CYS A 80 5.04 3.75 3.81
C CYS A 80 3.60 3.44 3.41
N GLY A 81 2.71 3.36 4.39
CA GLY A 81 1.27 3.18 4.18
C GLY A 81 0.52 4.50 4.20
N THR A 82 -0.44 4.67 3.29
CA THR A 82 -1.33 5.84 3.27
C THR A 82 -2.69 5.48 3.84
N VAL A 83 -3.20 6.27 4.77
CA VAL A 83 -4.59 6.20 5.21
C VAL A 83 -5.37 7.28 4.47
N GLN A 84 -6.50 6.92 3.86
CA GLN A 84 -7.41 7.90 3.28
C GLN A 84 -8.67 8.02 4.13
N ILE A 85 -8.94 9.23 4.61
CA ILE A 85 -10.20 9.57 5.27
C ILE A 85 -11.08 10.26 4.22
N ASN A 86 -12.26 9.71 3.95
CA ASN A 86 -13.22 10.37 3.07
C ASN A 86 -13.91 11.50 3.85
N LEU A 87 -13.52 12.74 3.57
CA LEU A 87 -14.13 13.93 4.19
C LEU A 87 -15.43 14.39 3.50
N ASN A 88 -15.89 13.69 2.44
CA ASN A 88 -17.23 13.91 1.84
C ASN A 88 -18.35 13.23 2.63
N ILE A 89 -18.14 12.87 3.91
CA ILE A 89 -19.25 12.67 4.84
C ILE A 89 -19.94 14.03 4.93
N LYS A 90 -21.00 14.17 4.14
CA LYS A 90 -21.84 15.35 4.03
C LYS A 90 -22.08 15.93 5.44
N LEU A 91 -21.52 17.10 5.70
CA LEU A 91 -22.00 18.06 6.70
C LEU A 91 -23.40 18.58 6.28
N HIS A 92 -24.34 17.69 5.95
CA HIS A 92 -25.72 18.01 5.61
C HIS A 92 -26.67 17.74 6.79
N SER A 93 -26.18 17.90 8.01
CA SER A 93 -27.01 17.74 9.21
C SER A 93 -26.60 18.67 10.35
N ILE A 94 -26.10 19.87 10.02
CA ILE A 94 -26.02 20.98 10.97
C ILE A 94 -26.89 22.12 10.40
#